data_AF-A0A7X9G1V9-F1
#
_entry.id   AF-A0A7X9G1V9-F1
#
_cell.length_a   1.000
_cell.length_b   1.000
_cell.length_c   1.000
_cell.angle_alpha   90.00
_cell.angle_beta   90.00
_cell.angle_gamma   90.00
#
_symmetry.space_group_name_H-M   'P 1'
#
loop_
_entity.id
_entity.type
_entity.pdbx_description
1 polymer ?
#
loop_
_entity_poly.entity_id
_entity_poly.type
_entity_poly.pdbx_seq_one_letter_code
_entity_poly.pdbx_strand_id
1 'polypeptide(L)'
;MNELNHLNLQKRLKDRFFRYIAIESQSQEGVNEVPSTPGQWTLARLLMRDLETLGLQGISINEHGVVQAHLPARLHETHKVVPSIGFVCYMDTVDVGLSPEIHPVLICDYHGGDICQIHPRHSHTELFYRRSQFPLTMRVFAHGICGKILPYNTETD
;
A
#
# COMPACT_ATOMS: atom_id res chain seq x y z
N MET A 1 -20.88 3.55 11.81
CA MET A 1 -19.45 3.88 11.98
C MET A 1 -19.31 5.38 11.70
N ASN A 2 -18.93 6.21 12.68
CA ASN A 2 -19.00 7.68 12.53
C ASN A 2 -17.98 8.23 11.53
N GLU A 3 -18.31 9.32 10.85
CA GLU A 3 -17.50 10.00 9.82
C GLU A 3 -16.08 10.33 10.31
N LEU A 4 -15.95 10.73 11.58
CA LEU A 4 -14.66 10.98 12.24
C LEU A 4 -13.77 9.72 12.30
N ASN A 5 -14.35 8.54 12.49
CA ASN A 5 -13.60 7.27 12.50
C ASN A 5 -13.14 6.90 11.09
N HIS A 6 -13.91 7.24 10.07
CA HIS A 6 -13.54 6.99 8.68
C HIS A 6 -12.36 7.85 8.24
N LEU A 7 -12.41 9.16 8.53
CA LEU A 7 -11.33 10.09 8.22
C LEU A 7 -10.03 9.73 8.96
N ASN A 8 -10.15 9.27 10.21
CA ASN A 8 -9.02 8.77 10.99
C ASN A 8 -8.40 7.51 10.36
N LEU A 9 -9.22 6.56 9.92
CA LEU A 9 -8.73 5.35 9.26
C LEU A 9 -8.00 5.65 7.94
N GLN A 10 -8.58 6.48 7.07
CA GLN A 10 -7.95 6.86 5.80
C GLN A 10 -6.58 7.51 6.03
N LYS A 11 -6.51 8.45 6.99
CA LYS A 11 -5.25 9.09 7.35
C LYS A 11 -4.21 8.06 7.83
N ARG A 12 -4.59 7.16 8.74
CA ARG A 12 -3.67 6.12 9.27
C ARG A 12 -3.17 5.16 8.20
N LEU A 13 -4.04 4.75 7.27
CA LEU A 13 -3.66 3.88 6.16
C LEU A 13 -2.69 4.60 5.22
N LYS A 14 -3.00 5.85 4.85
CA LYS A 14 -2.14 6.69 4.01
C LYS A 14 -0.77 6.94 4.64
N ASP A 15 -0.73 7.30 5.92
CA ASP A 15 0.52 7.58 6.64
C ASP A 15 1.41 6.32 6.71
N ARG A 16 0.82 5.13 6.92
CA ARG A 16 1.57 3.86 6.85
C ARG A 16 2.05 3.53 5.45
N PHE A 17 1.18 3.66 4.45
CA PHE A 17 1.54 3.43 3.05
C PHE A 17 2.73 4.29 2.63
N PHE A 18 2.69 5.60 2.92
CA PHE A 18 3.81 6.51 2.61
C PHE A 18 5.09 6.20 3.37
N ARG A 19 5.00 5.73 4.63
CA ARG A 19 6.17 5.25 5.37
C ARG A 19 6.80 4.01 4.73
N TYR A 20 5.99 3.09 4.20
CA TYR A 20 6.49 1.84 3.62
C TYR A 20 7.12 2.07 2.25
N ILE A 21 6.47 2.83 1.37
CA ILE A 21 7.02 3.09 0.02
C ILE A 21 8.26 4.00 0.04
N ALA A 22 8.51 4.72 1.13
CA ALA A 22 9.73 5.50 1.31
C ALA A 22 10.97 4.63 1.57
N ILE A 23 10.79 3.32 1.81
CA ILE A 23 11.89 2.36 1.92
C ILE A 23 12.06 1.69 0.56
N GLU A 24 13.22 1.90 -0.05
CA GLU A 24 13.64 1.11 -1.21
C GLU A 24 13.64 -0.37 -0.83
N SER A 25 12.84 -1.17 -1.50
CA SER A 25 12.69 -2.61 -1.22
C SER A 25 12.82 -3.45 -2.48
N GLN A 26 13.34 -2.87 -3.56
CA GLN A 26 13.47 -3.52 -4.85
C GLN A 26 14.27 -4.82 -4.75
N SER A 27 13.75 -5.89 -5.34
CA SER A 27 14.45 -7.17 -5.46
C SER A 27 15.60 -7.09 -6.45
N GLN A 28 16.65 -7.89 -6.26
CA GLN A 28 17.78 -7.97 -7.19
C GLN A 28 17.87 -9.39 -7.75
N GLU A 29 17.73 -9.51 -9.07
CA GLU A 29 17.89 -10.79 -9.76
C GLU A 29 19.35 -11.29 -9.72
N GLY A 30 19.54 -12.61 -9.76
CA GLY A 30 20.88 -13.23 -9.75
C GLY A 30 21.58 -13.24 -8.39
N VAL A 31 20.91 -12.78 -7.33
CA VAL A 31 21.41 -12.85 -5.94
C VAL A 31 20.85 -14.11 -5.27
N ASN A 32 21.73 -14.94 -4.69
CA ASN A 32 21.34 -16.15 -3.97
C ASN A 32 20.91 -15.90 -2.52
N GLU A 33 21.23 -14.73 -1.98
CA GLU A 33 20.81 -14.30 -0.65
C GLU A 33 19.33 -13.94 -0.64
N VAL A 34 18.62 -14.34 0.42
CA VAL A 34 17.21 -14.03 0.63
C VAL A 34 17.07 -13.40 2.01
N PRO A 35 16.53 -12.18 2.12
CA PRO A 35 16.16 -11.22 1.08
C PRO A 35 17.35 -10.77 0.21
N SER A 36 17.10 -10.45 -1.06
CA SER A 36 18.15 -10.12 -2.03
C SER A 36 18.77 -8.73 -1.85
N THR A 37 18.09 -7.82 -1.15
CA THR A 37 18.58 -6.44 -0.95
C THR A 37 18.44 -5.97 0.51
N PRO A 38 19.34 -5.10 1.00
CA PRO A 38 19.29 -4.57 2.38
C PRO A 38 18.01 -3.79 2.71
N GLY A 39 17.38 -3.21 1.68
CA GLY A 39 16.12 -2.50 1.78
C GLY A 39 14.96 -3.35 2.29
N GLN A 40 14.86 -4.59 1.81
CA GLN A 40 13.86 -5.56 2.25
C GLN A 40 14.00 -5.86 3.76
N TRP A 41 15.23 -5.99 4.25
CA TRP A 41 15.48 -6.14 5.70
C TRP A 41 15.08 -4.91 6.52
N THR A 42 15.28 -3.72 5.95
CA THR A 42 14.87 -2.46 6.60
C THR A 42 13.35 -2.37 6.73
N LEU A 43 12.62 -2.73 5.66
CA LEU A 43 11.17 -2.81 5.69
C LEU A 43 10.67 -3.89 6.65
N ALA A 44 11.30 -5.07 6.69
CA ALA A 44 10.95 -6.16 7.61
C ALA A 44 11.03 -5.71 9.08
N ARG A 45 12.12 -5.03 9.47
CA ARG A 45 12.30 -4.48 10.82
C ARG A 45 11.29 -3.37 11.13
N LEU A 46 10.93 -2.53 10.17
CA LEU A 46 9.88 -1.54 10.35
C LEU A 46 8.52 -2.21 10.62
N LEU A 47 8.17 -3.24 9.84
CA LEU A 47 6.93 -3.98 9.99
C LEU A 47 6.84 -4.69 11.35
N MET A 48 7.93 -5.31 11.80
CA MET A 48 8.00 -5.90 13.15
C MET A 48 7.61 -4.88 14.24
N ARG A 49 8.19 -3.67 14.21
CA ARG A 49 7.86 -2.60 15.18
C ARG A 49 6.42 -2.11 15.06
N ASP A 50 5.89 -2.03 13.84
CA ASP A 50 4.50 -1.66 13.61
C ASP A 50 3.53 -2.73 14.14
N LEU A 51 3.86 -4.02 14.00
CA LEU A 51 3.08 -5.15 14.53
C LEU A 51 3.10 -5.19 16.07
N GLU A 52 4.26 -4.89 16.68
CA GLU A 52 4.39 -4.72 18.14
C GLU A 52 3.48 -3.60 18.65
N THR A 53 3.53 -2.45 17.98
CA THR A 53 2.70 -1.28 18.32
C THR A 53 1.20 -1.58 18.16
N LEU A 54 0.85 -2.47 17.23
CA LEU A 54 -0.52 -2.95 17.02
C LEU A 54 -0.98 -4.00 18.05
N GLY A 55 -0.07 -4.49 18.89
CA GLY A 55 -0.36 -5.48 19.93
C GLY A 55 -0.51 -6.91 19.42
N LEU A 56 0.09 -7.24 18.28
CA LEU A 56 0.17 -8.64 17.83
C LEU A 56 1.16 -9.43 18.69
N GLN A 57 1.06 -10.75 18.64
CA GLN A 57 1.86 -11.68 19.43
C GLN A 57 2.68 -12.62 18.53
N GLY A 58 3.67 -13.28 19.14
CA GLY A 58 4.56 -14.21 18.44
C GLY A 58 5.29 -13.56 17.27
N ILE A 59 5.71 -12.30 17.44
CA ILE A 59 6.35 -11.52 16.38
C ILE A 59 7.77 -12.02 16.18
N SER A 60 8.12 -12.36 14.94
CA SER A 60 9.46 -12.81 14.57
C SER A 60 9.81 -12.39 13.14
N ILE A 61 11.12 -12.33 12.87
CA ILE A 61 11.69 -12.27 11.53
C ILE A 61 12.66 -13.45 11.42
N ASN A 62 12.47 -14.32 10.43
CA ASN A 62 13.38 -15.45 10.22
C ASN A 62 14.63 -15.05 9.41
N GLU A 63 15.53 -16.00 9.18
CA GLU A 63 16.77 -15.84 8.41
C GLU A 63 16.55 -15.42 6.95
N HIS A 64 15.34 -15.60 6.43
CA HIS A 64 14.94 -15.22 5.08
C HIS A 64 14.12 -13.92 5.03
N GLY A 65 14.08 -13.17 6.14
CA GLY A 65 13.36 -11.90 6.22
C GLY A 65 11.83 -12.03 6.27
N VAL A 66 11.30 -13.24 6.47
CA VAL A 66 9.85 -13.45 6.59
C VAL A 66 9.39 -12.94 7.94
N VAL A 67 8.57 -11.89 7.93
CA VAL A 67 7.94 -11.33 9.13
C VAL A 67 6.66 -12.09 9.44
N GLN A 68 6.54 -12.59 10.66
CA GLN A 68 5.36 -13.33 11.12
C GLN A 68 4.87 -12.77 12.44
N ALA A 69 3.55 -12.79 12.62
CA ALA A 69 2.87 -12.42 13.85
C ALA A 69 1.45 -12.98 13.82
N HIS A 70 0.78 -13.07 14.97
CA HIS A 70 -0.62 -13.45 15.05
C HIS A 70 -1.41 -12.53 15.98
N LEU A 71 -2.70 -12.38 15.68
CA LEU A 71 -3.67 -11.73 16.56
C LEU A 71 -4.48 -12.83 17.26
N PRO A 72 -4.44 -12.93 18.60
CA PRO A 72 -5.25 -13.90 19.33
C PRO A 72 -6.74 -13.73 19.05
N ALA A 73 -7.47 -14.85 19.04
CA ALA A 73 -8.92 -14.82 18.89
C ALA A 73 -9.57 -13.99 20.00
N ARG A 74 -10.60 -13.20 19.66
CA ARG A 74 -11.39 -12.41 20.62
C ARG A 74 -12.72 -13.09 20.99
N LEU A 75 -12.79 -14.42 20.84
CA LEU A 75 -14.00 -15.21 21.10
C LEU A 75 -14.10 -15.55 22.60
N HIS A 76 -15.33 -15.66 23.11
CA HIS A 76 -15.55 -16.16 24.46
C HIS A 76 -15.20 -17.65 24.58
N GLU A 77 -14.79 -18.10 25.77
CA GLU A 77 -14.39 -19.48 26.07
C GLU A 77 -15.48 -20.53 25.72
N THR A 78 -16.74 -20.10 25.66
CA THR A 78 -17.89 -20.95 25.29
C THR A 78 -18.07 -21.14 23.79
N HIS A 79 -17.28 -20.46 22.95
CA HIS A 79 -17.37 -20.60 21.50
C HIS A 79 -16.65 -21.87 21.02
N LYS A 80 -17.19 -22.47 19.96
CA LYS A 80 -16.55 -23.59 19.28
C LYS A 80 -15.21 -23.13 18.68
N VAL A 81 -14.27 -24.06 18.60
CA VAL A 81 -12.97 -23.86 17.94
C VAL A 81 -13.20 -23.37 16.51
N VAL A 82 -12.58 -22.24 16.15
CA VAL A 82 -12.62 -21.66 14.80
C VAL A 82 -11.27 -21.85 14.10
N PRO A 83 -11.24 -22.05 12.77
CA PRO A 83 -10.00 -22.13 12.03
C PRO A 83 -9.28 -20.77 12.00
N SER A 84 -7.95 -20.80 12.05
CA SER A 84 -7.11 -19.62 11.82
C SER A 84 -7.11 -19.23 10.34
N ILE A 85 -7.11 -17.93 10.06
CA ILE A 85 -6.90 -17.39 8.71
C ILE A 85 -5.57 -16.64 8.66
N GLY A 86 -4.88 -16.71 7.53
CA GLY A 86 -3.63 -16.01 7.27
C GLY A 86 -3.79 -14.95 6.19
N PHE A 87 -3.16 -13.80 6.40
CA PHE A 87 -2.98 -12.77 5.37
C PHE A 87 -1.50 -12.68 5.05
N VAL A 88 -1.16 -12.72 3.76
CA VAL A 88 0.23 -12.71 3.29
C VAL A 88 0.38 -11.61 2.25
N CYS A 89 1.49 -10.88 2.33
CA CYS A 89 1.93 -9.92 1.32
C CYS A 89 3.44 -10.05 1.16
N TYR A 90 3.93 -9.75 -0.04
CA TYR A 90 5.35 -9.62 -0.30
C TYR A 90 5.83 -8.19 0.05
N MET A 91 7.11 -8.04 0.35
CA MET A 91 7.70 -6.78 0.80
C MET A 91 8.46 -6.04 -0.32
N ASP A 92 8.88 -6.76 -1.34
CA ASP A 92 9.76 -6.25 -2.38
C ASP A 92 9.00 -5.55 -3.52
N THR A 93 9.71 -4.67 -4.22
CA THR A 93 9.26 -4.13 -5.50
C THR A 93 10.05 -4.76 -6.65
N VAL A 94 9.43 -4.80 -7.82
CA VAL A 94 10.06 -5.35 -9.02
C VAL A 94 10.97 -4.31 -9.70
N ASP A 95 12.10 -4.76 -10.25
CA ASP A 95 12.91 -3.95 -11.15
C ASP A 95 12.25 -3.83 -12.52
N VAL A 96 11.83 -2.61 -12.87
CA VAL A 96 11.27 -2.29 -14.19
C VAL A 96 12.14 -1.28 -14.96
N GLY A 97 13.41 -1.15 -14.59
CA GLY A 97 14.35 -0.19 -15.19
C GLY A 97 14.09 1.26 -14.76
N LEU A 98 13.45 1.47 -13.61
CA LEU A 98 13.20 2.78 -13.00
C LEU A 98 13.98 2.92 -11.69
N SER A 99 14.03 4.14 -11.14
CA SER A 99 14.64 4.39 -9.84
C SER A 99 13.94 3.55 -8.74
N PRO A 100 14.69 2.90 -7.82
CA PRO A 100 14.12 2.26 -6.64
C PRO A 100 13.53 3.29 -5.66
N GLU A 101 14.00 4.55 -5.73
CA GLU A 101 13.52 5.64 -4.88
C GLU A 101 12.16 6.16 -5.36
N ILE A 102 11.17 6.13 -4.47
CA ILE A 102 9.79 6.53 -4.77
C ILE A 102 9.51 7.95 -4.25
N HIS A 103 9.08 8.83 -5.15
CA HIS A 103 8.57 10.16 -4.80
C HIS A 103 7.05 10.23 -5.04
N PRO A 104 6.22 9.92 -4.03
CA PRO A 104 4.78 9.85 -4.23
C PRO A 104 4.16 11.22 -4.46
N VAL A 105 3.22 11.29 -5.42
CA VAL A 105 2.37 12.47 -5.66
C VAL A 105 0.97 12.18 -5.15
N LEU A 106 0.52 12.95 -4.16
CA LEU A 106 -0.85 12.87 -3.65
C LEU A 106 -1.74 13.84 -4.43
N ILE A 107 -2.73 13.31 -5.14
CA ILE A 107 -3.74 14.08 -5.86
C ILE A 107 -5.06 13.94 -5.10
N CYS A 108 -5.52 15.04 -4.51
CA CYS A 108 -6.84 15.14 -3.89
C CYS A 108 -7.88 15.54 -4.94
N ASP A 109 -9.13 15.10 -4.74
CA ASP A 109 -10.29 15.52 -5.56
C ASP A 109 -10.07 15.38 -7.07
N TYR A 110 -9.51 14.26 -7.49
CA TYR A 110 -9.18 14.01 -8.89
C TYR A 110 -10.42 13.97 -9.80
N HIS A 111 -10.48 14.85 -10.80
CA HIS A 111 -11.65 15.07 -11.67
C HIS A 111 -11.62 14.31 -13.02
N GLY A 112 -10.69 13.38 -13.22
CA GLY A 112 -10.70 12.52 -14.42
C GLY A 112 -9.97 13.08 -15.65
N GLY A 113 -9.07 14.06 -15.47
CA GLY A 113 -8.19 14.60 -16.52
C GLY A 113 -6.81 13.94 -16.53
N ASP A 114 -5.91 14.34 -17.42
CA ASP A 114 -4.54 13.80 -17.42
C ASP A 114 -3.79 14.15 -16.12
N ILE A 115 -2.93 13.24 -15.66
CA ILE A 115 -2.12 13.44 -14.45
C ILE A 115 -0.68 13.71 -14.86
N CYS A 116 -0.14 14.87 -14.48
CA CYS A 116 1.30 15.15 -14.61
C CYS A 116 2.07 14.46 -13.49
N GLN A 117 2.97 13.54 -13.84
CA GLN A 117 3.80 12.77 -12.91
C GLN A 117 5.13 13.47 -12.60
N ILE A 118 5.72 14.13 -13.61
CA ILE A 118 6.98 14.88 -13.49
C ILE A 118 6.75 16.28 -14.04
N HIS A 119 6.84 17.29 -13.17
CA HIS A 119 6.67 18.69 -13.56
C HIS A 119 8.00 19.29 -14.06
N PRO A 120 7.98 20.19 -15.07
CA PRO A 120 9.15 20.89 -15.60
C PRO A 120 10.07 21.61 -14.60
N ARG A 121 9.60 21.82 -13.36
CA ARG A 121 10.42 22.46 -12.31
C ARG A 121 11.48 21.50 -11.75
N HIS A 122 11.37 20.20 -12.05
CA HIS A 122 12.23 19.14 -11.53
C HIS A 122 12.95 18.35 -12.64
N SER A 123 12.58 18.55 -13.91
CA SER A 123 13.18 17.86 -15.06
C SER A 123 12.94 18.62 -16.37
N HIS A 124 13.77 18.40 -17.39
CA HIS A 124 13.54 18.91 -18.75
C HIS A 124 12.51 18.07 -19.54
N THR A 125 11.93 17.04 -18.91
CA THR A 125 10.95 16.14 -19.51
C THR A 125 9.64 16.17 -18.72
N GLU A 126 8.52 16.23 -19.44
CA GLU A 126 7.19 16.07 -18.88
C GLU A 126 6.73 14.63 -19.04
N LEU A 127 6.30 14.00 -17.94
CA LEU A 127 5.70 12.68 -17.96
C LEU A 127 4.24 12.79 -17.53
N PHE A 128 3.33 12.28 -18.36
CA PHE A 128 1.90 12.30 -18.11
C PHE A 128 1.33 10.89 -18.08
N TYR A 129 0.47 10.64 -17.10
CA TYR A 129 -0.45 9.53 -17.13
C TYR A 129 -1.73 10.00 -17.81
N ARG A 130 -1.93 9.60 -19.07
CA ARG A 130 -3.02 10.13 -19.90
C ARG A 130 -4.28 9.27 -19.82
N ARG A 131 -5.43 9.94 -19.78
CA ARG A 131 -6.73 9.26 -19.84
C ARG A 131 -6.95 8.51 -21.15
N SER A 132 -6.44 9.00 -22.26
CA SER A 132 -6.53 8.31 -23.54
C SER A 132 -5.78 6.96 -23.55
N GLN A 133 -4.74 6.82 -22.74
CA GLN A 133 -3.96 5.60 -22.61
C GLN A 133 -4.56 4.63 -21.59
N PHE A 134 -5.14 5.17 -20.50
CA PHE A 134 -5.67 4.38 -19.39
C PHE A 134 -7.10 4.79 -19.00
N PRO A 135 -8.08 4.67 -19.91
CA PRO A 135 -9.42 5.26 -19.71
C PRO A 135 -10.19 4.64 -18.53
N LEU A 136 -10.05 3.33 -18.31
CA LEU A 136 -10.72 2.63 -17.21
C LEU A 136 -10.11 2.99 -15.85
N THR A 137 -8.77 2.98 -15.74
CA THR A 137 -8.06 3.35 -14.51
C THR A 137 -8.42 4.77 -14.08
N MET A 138 -8.43 5.70 -15.03
CA MET A 138 -8.74 7.10 -14.77
C MET A 138 -10.22 7.30 -14.39
N ARG A 139 -11.12 6.48 -14.91
CA ARG A 139 -12.53 6.47 -14.48
C ARG A 139 -12.66 5.99 -13.04
N VAL A 140 -11.98 4.92 -12.64
CA VAL A 140 -12.03 4.40 -11.26
C VAL A 140 -11.51 5.43 -10.26
N PHE A 141 -10.39 6.09 -10.57
CA PHE A 141 -9.84 7.13 -9.68
C PHE A 141 -10.78 8.33 -9.53
N ALA A 142 -11.46 8.75 -10.60
CA ALA A 142 -12.40 9.87 -10.57
C ALA A 142 -13.70 9.56 -9.79
N HIS A 143 -14.06 8.29 -9.64
CA HIS A 143 -15.27 7.86 -8.91
C HIS A 143 -14.99 7.52 -7.43
N GLY A 144 -13.75 7.72 -6.96
CA GLY A 144 -13.42 7.78 -5.54
C GLY A 144 -12.88 6.48 -4.93
N ILE A 145 -11.56 6.43 -4.76
CA ILE A 145 -10.93 5.80 -3.57
C ILE A 145 -10.93 6.80 -2.40
N CYS A 146 -11.10 8.10 -2.68
CA CYS A 146 -11.39 9.15 -1.71
C CYS A 146 -12.87 9.51 -1.84
N GLY A 147 -13.66 9.21 -0.83
CA GLY A 147 -15.11 9.02 -0.94
C GLY A 147 -15.90 10.15 -1.61
N LYS A 148 -16.74 9.77 -2.57
CA LYS A 148 -18.12 10.24 -2.65
C LYS A 148 -19.03 9.02 -2.85
N ILE A 149 -19.99 8.90 -1.95
CA ILE A 149 -21.12 7.98 -1.99
C ILE A 149 -21.84 8.17 -3.33
N LEU A 150 -22.07 7.09 -4.07
CA LEU A 150 -22.98 7.07 -5.22
C LEU A 150 -24.41 7.36 -4.73
N PRO A 151 -25.19 8.13 -5.51
CA PRO A 151 -26.45 7.62 -5.97
C PRO A 151 -26.23 7.08 -7.38
N TYR A 152 -26.40 5.79 -7.48
CA TYR A 152 -26.67 5.10 -8.73
C TYR A 152 -27.99 5.68 -9.27
N ASN A 153 -27.92 6.42 -10.39
CA ASN A 153 -29.09 6.67 -11.22
C ASN A 153 -28.83 6.06 -12.60
N THR A 154 -29.62 5.03 -12.87
CA THR A 154 -29.84 4.39 -14.16
C THR A 154 -30.68 5.31 -15.03
N GLU A 155 -30.05 6.10 -15.88
CA GLU A 155 -30.74 6.56 -17.09
C GLU A 155 -29.82 6.32 -18.28
N THR A 156 -30.25 5.32 -19.05
CA THR A 156 -30.08 5.11 -20.49
C THR A 156 -29.71 6.37 -21.27
N ASP A 157 -28.54 6.34 -21.91
CA ASP A 157 -28.35 6.32 -23.37
C ASP A 157 -26.87 6.03 -23.72
#